data_AF-A0A968X0Q4-F1
#
_entry.id   AF-A0A968X0Q4-F1
#
_cell.length_a   1.000
_cell.length_b   1.000
_cell.length_c   1.000
_cell.angle_alpha   90.00
_cell.angle_beta   90.00
_cell.angle_gamma   90.00
#
_symmetry.space_group_name_H-M   'P 1'
#
loop_
_entity.id
_entity.type
_entity.pdbx_description
1 polymer ?
#
loop_
_entity_poly.entity_id
_entity_poly.type
_entity_poly.pdbx_seq_one_letter_code
_entity_poly.pdbx_strand_id
1 'polypeptide(L)' 'MLELKLLGKPEVLRDGMPVTASVAAKPKALLIYLAAVARPVSRDVLASLL' A
#
# COMPACT_ATOMS: atom_id res chain seq x y z
N MET A 1 -8.46 10.00 7.81
CA MET A 1 -8.52 9.67 6.37
C MET A 1 -7.21 8.99 5.96
N LEU A 2 -7.28 7.93 5.15
CA LEU A 2 -6.09 7.23 4.62
C LEU A 2 -5.93 7.57 3.14
N GLU A 3 -4.73 7.97 2.73
CA GLU A 3 -4.43 8.37 1.37
C GLU A 3 -3.16 7.66 0.87
N LEU A 4 -3.15 7.31 -0.42
CA LEU A 4 -2.01 6.68 -1.09
C LEU A 4 -1.57 7.52 -2.28
N LYS A 5 -0.30 7.94 -2.28
CA LYS A 5 0.33 8.55 -3.46
C LYS A 5 1.06 7.47 -4.23
N LEU A 6 0.62 7.25 -5.47
CA LEU A 6 1.12 6.18 -6.34
C LEU A 6 2.10 6.70 -7.41
N LEU A 7 2.01 7.98 -7.76
CA LEU A 7 2.86 8.59 -8.77
C LEU A 7 4.17 9.06 -8.15
N GLY A 8 5.29 8.62 -8.71
CA GLY A 8 6.62 8.89 -8.18
C GLY A 8 6.98 7.92 -7.05
N LYS A 9 7.55 8.43 -5.96
CA LYS A 9 7.89 7.60 -4.79
C LYS A 9 6.62 7.24 -4.03
N PRO A 10 6.28 5.94 -3.87
CA PRO A 10 5.03 5.58 -3.23
C PRO A 10 4.96 5.95 -1.74
N GLU A 11 3.91 6.68 -1.35
CA GLU A 11 3.70 7.18 0.01
C GLU A 11 2.32 6.81 0.55
N VAL A 12 2.26 6.55 1.85
CA VAL A 12 1.03 6.29 2.60
C VAL A 12 0.89 7.42 3.62
N LEU A 13 -0.24 8.10 3.59
CA LEU A 13 -0.56 9.24 4.45
C LEU A 13 -1.78 8.89 5.30
N ARG A 14 -1.74 9.24 6.58
CA ARG A 14 -2.90 9.22 7.47
C ARG A 14 -3.11 10.64 7.96
N ASP A 15 -4.28 11.19 7.66
CA ASP A 15 -4.65 12.56 8.02
C ASP A 15 -3.61 13.59 7.50
N GLY A 16 -3.18 13.42 6.25
CA GLY A 16 -2.15 14.26 5.61
C GLY A 16 -0.71 14.01 6.08
N MET A 17 -0.49 13.19 7.10
CA MET A 17 0.84 12.92 7.67
C MET A 17 1.42 11.59 7.16
N PRO A 18 2.71 11.53 6.77
CA PRO A 18 3.34 10.28 6.37
C PRO A 18 3.23 9.21 7.46
N VAL A 19 2.77 8.03 7.09
CA VAL A 19 2.81 6.85 7.96
C VAL A 19 4.26 6.36 8.01
N THR A 20 5.00 6.87 8.99
CA THR A 20 6.42 6.55 9.24
C THR A 20 6.62 5.42 10.24
N ALA A 21 5.54 4.97 10.90
CA ALA A 21 5.57 3.77 11.72
C ALA A 21 6.23 2.65 10.90
N SER A 22 7.14 1.89 11.53
CA SER A 22 7.90 0.81 10.92
C SER A 22 6.96 -0.35 10.54
N VAL A 23 6.12 -0.11 9.55
CA VAL A 23 5.38 -1.14 8.85
C VAL A 23 6.43 -1.84 8.01
N ALA A 24 6.60 -3.14 8.23
CA ALA A 24 7.49 -3.97 7.42
C ALA A 24 7.26 -3.65 5.93
N ALA A 25 8.33 -3.62 5.13
CA ALA A 25 8.28 -3.18 3.73
C ALA A 25 7.20 -3.92 2.92
N LYS A 26 6.95 -5.20 3.24
CA LYS A 26 5.96 -6.07 2.59
C LYS A 26 4.50 -5.57 2.74
N PRO A 27 3.94 -5.34 3.94
CA PRO A 27 2.60 -4.78 4.07
C PRO A 27 2.42 -3.42 3.37
N LYS A 28 3.43 -2.54 3.39
CA LYS A 28 3.37 -1.28 2.64
C LYS A 28 3.27 -1.54 1.13
N ALA A 29 4.10 -2.44 0.60
CA ALA A 29 4.09 -2.80 -0.82
C ALA A 29 2.74 -3.41 -1.25
N LEU A 30 2.16 -4.30 -0.44
CA LEU A 30 0.82 -4.85 -0.71
C LEU A 30 -0.26 -3.77 -0.74
N LEU A 31 -0.20 -2.81 0.19
CA LEU A 31 -1.15 -1.69 0.22
C LEU A 31 -1.05 -0.82 -1.03
N ILE A 32 0.18 -0.48 -1.47
CA ILE A 32 0.43 0.23 -2.73
C ILE A 32 -0.14 -0.56 -3.92
N TYR A 33 0.13 -1.87 -3.98
CA TYR A 33 -0.34 -2.73 -5.06
C TYR A 33 -1.87 -2.75 -5.15
N LEU A 34 -2.55 -2.93 -4.02
CA LEU A 34 -4.02 -2.94 -3.97
C LEU A 34 -4.61 -1.60 -4.43
N ALA A 35 -4.02 -0.48 -4.02
CA ALA A 35 -4.44 0.85 -4.45
C ALA A 35 -4.21 1.09 -5.95
N ALA A 36 -3.11 0.59 -6.51
CA ALA A 36 -2.83 0.68 -7.94
C ALA A 36 -3.77 -0.18 -8.79
N VAL A 37 -4.14 -1.36 -8.28
CA VAL A 37 -5.01 -2.31 -8.99
C VAL A 37 -6.48 -1.87 -8.97
N ALA A 38 -6.93 -1.18 -7.91
CA ALA A 38 -8.28 -0.61 -7.78
C ALA A 38 -9.44 -1.59 -8.03
N ARG A 39 -9.20 -2.89 -7.81
CA ARG A 39 -10.19 -3.98 -7.87
C ARG A 39 -9.89 -5.01 -6.78
N PRO A 40 -10.86 -5.85 -6.39
CA PRO A 40 -10.62 -6.96 -5.48
C PRO A 40 -9.52 -7.89 -6.01
N VAL A 41 -8.61 -8.30 -5.12
CA VAL A 41 -7.54 -9.27 -5.42
C VAL A 41 -7.65 -10.42 -4.43
N SER A 42 -7.56 -11.66 -4.92
CA SER A 42 -7.62 -12.83 -4.05
C SER A 42 -6.40 -12.90 -3.13
N ARG A 43 -6.57 -13.53 -1.97
CA ARG A 43 -5.47 -13.70 -1.01
C ARG A 43 -4.32 -14.51 -1.59
N ASP A 44 -4.60 -15.50 -2.45
CA ASP A 44 -3.56 -16.34 -3.06
C ASP A 44 -2.68 -15.54 -4.01
N VAL A 45 -3.25 -14.58 -4.75
CA VAL A 45 -2.47 -13.65 -5.56
C VAL A 45 -1.60 -12.77 -4.66
N LEU A 46 -2.15 -12.21 -3.58
CA LEU A 46 -1.36 -11.40 -2.63
C LEU A 46 -0.23 -12.22 -1.98
N ALA A 47 -0.46 -13.50 -1.68
CA ALA A 47 0.55 -14.40 -1.13
C ALA A 47 1.69 -14.69 -2.12
N SER A 48 1.40 -14.72 -3.43
CA SER A 48 2.42 -14.90 -4.48
C SER A 48 3.37 -13.70 -4.65
N LEU A 49 3.03 -12.53 -4.08
CA LEU A 49 3.82 -11.29 -4.16
C LEU A 49 4.80 -11.12 -2.97
N LEU A 50 4.83 -12.08 -2.03
CA LEU A 50 5.54 -11.99 -0.75
C LEU A 50 6.84 -12.80 -0.70
#